data_AF-A0A6L4ABG1-F1
#
_entry.id   AF-A0A6L4ABG1-F1
#
_cell.length_a   1.000
_cell.length_b   1.000
_cell.length_c   1.000
_cell.angle_alpha   90.00
_cell.angle_beta   90.00
_cell.angle_gamma   90.00
#
_symmetry.space_group_name_H-M   'P 1'
#
loop_
_entity.id
_entity.type
_entity.pdbx_description
1 polymer ?
#
loop_
_entity_poly.entity_id
_entity_poly.type
_entity_poly.pdbx_seq_one_letter_code
_entity_poly.pdbx_strand_id
1 'polypeptide(L)'
;KLSDGNGYDHDASYSFNGEKIVFRSYRDGSDKSAIYVMNADGSDVQLISDVAGDATNPVFSPDDSVVAYQSDVDGDLDIYVYEFSSGMTRLLTDNVIPDYAPTWYCESTTIVWTSDITEDPNIFSTNALPIDAPAIKVEEEASQLTFDPNADQYPQNAPSEENASRQRSLPSAEK
;
A
#
# COMPACT_ATOMS: atom_id res chain seq x y z
N LYS A 1 14.41 -12.88 13.94
CA LYS A 1 15.35 -11.75 13.70
C LYS A 1 14.59 -10.79 12.80
N LEU A 2 14.30 -9.56 13.23
CA LEU A 2 13.29 -8.71 12.57
C LEU A 2 13.81 -7.99 11.30
N SER A 3 15.10 -7.65 11.25
CA SER A 3 15.78 -7.23 10.03
C SER A 3 17.05 -8.05 9.85
N ASP A 4 17.38 -8.44 8.61
CA ASP A 4 18.57 -9.25 8.34
C ASP A 4 19.83 -8.41 8.06
N GLY A 5 19.66 -7.12 7.78
CA GLY A 5 20.71 -6.15 7.45
C GLY A 5 21.02 -6.07 5.95
N ASN A 6 20.30 -6.79 5.10
CA ASN A 6 20.37 -6.69 3.64
C ASN A 6 19.24 -5.80 3.13
N GLY A 7 19.60 -4.65 2.55
CA GLY A 7 18.61 -3.65 2.13
C GLY A 7 18.13 -2.77 3.29
N TYR A 8 17.42 -1.70 2.95
CA TYR A 8 16.76 -0.85 3.94
C TYR A 8 15.34 -1.36 4.17
N ASP A 9 14.97 -1.59 5.44
CA ASP A 9 13.62 -2.01 5.83
C ASP A 9 12.86 -0.81 6.44
N HIS A 10 11.70 -0.47 5.89
CA HIS A 10 10.88 0.69 6.24
C HIS A 10 9.42 0.31 6.51
N ASP A 11 8.65 1.24 7.09
CA ASP A 11 7.18 1.19 7.17
C ASP A 11 6.60 -0.08 7.79
N ALA A 12 7.29 -0.63 8.80
CA ALA A 12 6.84 -1.84 9.46
C ALA A 12 5.56 -1.61 10.26
N SER A 13 4.56 -2.49 10.09
CA SER A 13 3.31 -2.48 10.83
C SER A 13 2.90 -3.89 11.26
N TYR A 14 2.30 -4.01 12.44
CA TYR A 14 1.75 -5.27 12.94
C TYR A 14 0.36 -5.54 12.35
N SER A 15 0.03 -6.81 12.14
CA SER A 15 -1.35 -7.27 11.99
C SER A 15 -2.15 -6.94 13.25
N PHE A 16 -3.47 -6.83 13.14
CA PHE A 16 -4.36 -6.49 14.26
C PHE A 16 -4.25 -7.51 15.40
N ASN A 17 -4.14 -8.79 15.06
CA ASN A 17 -3.91 -9.88 16.02
C ASN A 17 -2.46 -9.95 16.57
N GLY A 18 -1.53 -9.16 16.02
CA GLY A 18 -0.12 -9.10 16.42
C GLY A 18 0.75 -10.30 16.01
N GLU A 19 0.24 -11.21 15.17
CA GLU A 19 0.95 -12.42 14.76
C GLU A 19 1.88 -12.21 13.56
N LYS A 20 1.65 -11.16 12.78
CA LYS A 20 2.42 -10.85 11.57
C LYS A 20 2.90 -9.41 11.56
N ILE A 21 3.94 -9.17 10.77
CA ILE A 21 4.48 -7.85 10.47
C ILE A 21 4.54 -7.72 8.95
N VAL A 22 4.02 -6.62 8.42
CA VAL A 22 4.23 -6.20 7.04
C VAL A 22 5.27 -5.09 7.03
N PHE A 23 6.13 -5.05 6.03
CA PHE A 23 7.17 -4.04 5.91
C PHE A 23 7.63 -3.89 4.46
N ARG A 24 8.19 -2.72 4.18
CA ARG A 24 8.83 -2.37 2.90
C ARG A 24 10.31 -2.72 2.95
N SER A 25 10.88 -3.25 1.87
CA SER A 25 12.31 -3.55 1.80
C SER A 25 12.91 -3.38 0.40
N TYR A 26 14.18 -2.99 0.33
CA TYR A 26 14.99 -2.89 -0.90
C TYR A 26 15.91 -4.10 -1.11
N ARG A 27 15.61 -5.25 -0.50
CA ARG A 27 16.50 -6.42 -0.50
C ARG A 27 16.66 -7.11 -1.86
N ASP A 28 15.65 -7.01 -2.72
CA ASP A 28 15.61 -7.67 -4.04
C ASP A 28 16.03 -6.73 -5.21
N GLY A 29 16.40 -5.47 -4.92
CA GLY A 29 16.90 -4.52 -5.91
C GLY A 29 17.27 -3.17 -5.27
N SER A 30 18.33 -2.51 -5.75
CA SER A 30 18.81 -1.28 -5.11
C SER A 30 17.92 -0.05 -5.30
N ASP A 31 17.07 -0.05 -6.33
CA ASP A 31 16.41 1.16 -6.81
C ASP A 31 14.88 1.13 -6.62
N LYS A 32 14.32 -0.03 -6.27
CA LYS A 32 12.87 -0.24 -6.08
C LYS A 32 12.63 -1.01 -4.79
N SER A 33 11.61 -0.61 -4.05
CA SER A 33 11.22 -1.35 -2.86
C SER A 33 10.08 -2.31 -3.15
N ALA A 34 9.99 -3.36 -2.34
CA ALA A 34 8.92 -4.34 -2.38
C ALA A 34 8.33 -4.54 -0.99
N ILE A 35 7.10 -5.06 -0.94
CA ILE A 35 6.39 -5.36 0.29
C ILE A 35 6.62 -6.82 0.68
N TYR A 36 6.97 -7.01 1.94
CA TYR A 36 7.14 -8.31 2.56
C TYR A 36 6.25 -8.43 3.78
N VAL A 37 5.95 -9.69 4.12
CA VAL A 37 5.31 -10.07 5.36
C VAL A 37 6.16 -11.10 6.08
N MET A 38 6.13 -11.12 7.40
CA MET A 38 6.75 -12.13 8.24
C MET A 38 5.92 -12.41 9.47
N ASN A 39 6.20 -13.50 10.18
CA ASN A 39 5.66 -13.71 11.52
C ASN A 39 6.28 -12.71 12.51
N ALA A 40 5.57 -12.41 13.60
CA ALA A 40 6.00 -11.43 14.60
C ALA A 40 7.33 -11.76 15.31
N ASP A 41 7.77 -13.03 15.27
CA ASP A 41 9.09 -13.46 15.77
C ASP A 41 10.24 -13.27 14.73
N GLY A 42 9.88 -12.82 13.53
CA GLY A 42 10.76 -12.63 12.38
C GLY A 42 11.08 -13.91 11.60
N SER A 43 10.26 -14.95 11.73
CA SER A 43 10.28 -16.13 10.84
C SER A 43 9.36 -15.95 9.63
N ASP A 44 9.45 -16.85 8.65
CA ASP A 44 8.59 -16.93 7.47
C ASP A 44 8.46 -15.62 6.69
N VAL A 45 9.60 -15.00 6.37
CA VAL A 45 9.62 -13.82 5.51
C VAL A 45 9.19 -14.19 4.09
N GLN A 46 8.19 -13.49 3.58
CA GLN A 46 7.58 -13.72 2.27
C GLN A 46 7.43 -12.39 1.51
N LEU A 47 7.80 -12.39 0.22
CA LEU A 47 7.52 -11.31 -0.73
C LEU A 47 6.05 -11.37 -1.18
N ILE A 48 5.34 -10.23 -1.15
CA ILE A 48 3.92 -10.15 -1.54
C ILE A 48 3.60 -9.15 -2.66
N SER A 49 4.58 -8.34 -3.07
CA SER A 49 4.48 -7.45 -4.24
C SER A 49 5.43 -7.88 -5.36
N ASP A 50 5.22 -7.37 -6.57
CA ASP A 50 6.18 -7.53 -7.66
C ASP A 50 7.37 -6.58 -7.46
N VAL A 51 8.59 -7.06 -7.72
CA VAL A 51 9.84 -6.29 -7.59
C VAL A 51 10.14 -5.42 -8.82
N ALA A 52 9.36 -5.57 -9.89
CA ALA A 52 9.47 -4.74 -11.09
C ALA A 52 8.91 -3.33 -10.89
N GLY A 53 8.07 -3.09 -9.88
CA GLY A 53 7.57 -1.77 -9.44
C GLY A 53 8.12 -1.37 -8.07
N ASP A 54 7.96 -0.11 -7.71
CA ASP A 54 8.17 0.40 -6.35
C ASP A 54 6.86 0.25 -5.58
N ALA A 55 6.87 -0.57 -4.53
CA ALA A 55 5.70 -0.85 -3.71
C ALA A 55 5.86 -0.30 -2.29
N THR A 56 4.91 0.50 -1.82
CA THR A 56 5.01 1.24 -0.56
C THR A 56 3.69 1.28 0.22
N ASN A 57 3.70 1.89 1.41
CA ASN A 57 2.54 2.12 2.28
C ASN A 57 1.65 0.87 2.51
N PRO A 58 2.23 -0.26 2.97
CA PRO A 58 1.43 -1.45 3.23
C PRO A 58 0.58 -1.32 4.49
N VAL A 59 -0.63 -1.88 4.46
CA VAL A 59 -1.57 -1.86 5.58
C VAL A 59 -2.43 -3.12 5.63
N PHE A 60 -2.52 -3.76 6.79
CA PHE A 60 -3.40 -4.90 7.02
C PHE A 60 -4.88 -4.48 7.03
N SER A 61 -5.75 -5.35 6.52
CA SER A 61 -7.18 -5.23 6.79
C SER A 61 -7.49 -5.45 8.28
N PRO A 62 -8.63 -4.94 8.80
CA PRO A 62 -8.99 -5.11 10.21
C PRO A 62 -9.15 -6.57 10.66
N ASP A 63 -9.40 -7.48 9.71
CA ASP A 63 -9.57 -8.92 9.95
C ASP A 63 -8.31 -9.75 9.65
N ASP A 64 -7.17 -9.11 9.38
CA ASP A 64 -5.88 -9.73 9.05
C ASP A 64 -5.89 -10.65 7.81
N SER A 65 -6.95 -10.61 7.00
CA SER A 65 -7.12 -11.51 5.84
C SER A 65 -6.37 -11.03 4.59
N VAL A 66 -6.11 -9.73 4.48
CA VAL A 66 -5.44 -9.12 3.34
C VAL A 66 -4.48 -8.01 3.75
N VAL A 67 -3.60 -7.62 2.82
CA VAL A 67 -2.77 -6.41 2.88
C VAL A 67 -3.07 -5.54 1.68
N ALA A 68 -3.41 -4.27 1.89
CA ALA A 68 -3.43 -3.27 0.83
C ALA A 68 -2.09 -2.54 0.77
N TYR A 69 -1.67 -2.13 -0.42
CA TYR A 69 -0.45 -1.33 -0.64
C TYR A 69 -0.59 -0.55 -1.94
N GLN A 70 0.32 0.40 -2.20
CA GLN A 70 0.39 1.09 -3.49
C GLN A 70 1.61 0.60 -4.28
N SER A 71 1.52 0.53 -5.61
CA SER A 71 2.66 0.19 -6.47
C SER A 71 2.59 0.84 -7.84
N ASP A 72 3.75 1.07 -8.47
CA ASP A 72 3.89 1.60 -9.84
C ASP A 72 4.24 0.54 -10.90
N VAL A 73 4.02 -0.75 -10.59
CA VAL A 73 4.48 -1.87 -11.43
C VAL A 73 3.88 -1.87 -12.84
N ASP A 74 2.67 -1.34 -13.02
CA ASP A 74 1.96 -1.21 -14.28
C ASP A 74 2.18 0.12 -15.02
N GLY A 75 2.93 1.05 -14.42
CA GLY A 75 3.41 2.28 -15.07
C GLY A 75 2.95 3.57 -14.42
N ASP A 76 1.95 3.49 -13.55
CA ASP A 76 1.45 4.55 -12.70
C ASP A 76 1.03 3.99 -11.34
N LEU A 77 0.79 4.88 -10.38
CA LEU A 77 0.67 4.47 -8.99
C LEU A 77 -0.77 4.05 -8.71
N ASP A 78 -0.97 2.77 -8.43
CA ASP A 78 -2.29 2.18 -8.16
C ASP A 78 -2.32 1.46 -6.81
N ILE A 79 -3.54 1.19 -6.32
CA ILE A 79 -3.76 0.38 -5.12
C ILE A 79 -3.82 -1.10 -5.48
N TYR A 80 -3.12 -1.91 -4.72
CA TYR A 80 -3.08 -3.36 -4.83
C TYR A 80 -3.54 -4.00 -3.52
N VAL A 81 -4.08 -5.22 -3.62
CA VAL A 81 -4.50 -6.02 -2.46
C VAL A 81 -3.95 -7.44 -2.58
N TYR A 82 -3.20 -7.88 -1.57
CA TYR A 82 -2.71 -9.25 -1.42
C TYR A 82 -3.56 -10.01 -0.41
N GLU A 83 -4.00 -11.22 -0.76
CA GLU A 83 -4.81 -12.09 0.11
C GLU A 83 -4.00 -13.29 0.64
N PHE A 84 -4.00 -13.48 1.95
CA PHE A 84 -3.23 -14.55 2.60
C PHE A 84 -3.73 -15.96 2.28
N SER A 85 -5.04 -16.14 2.13
CA SER A 85 -5.65 -17.46 1.96
C SER A 85 -5.30 -18.10 0.60
N SER A 86 -5.22 -17.27 -0.44
CA SER A 86 -4.92 -17.69 -1.82
C SER A 86 -3.48 -17.42 -2.23
N GLY A 87 -2.79 -16.50 -1.55
CA GLY A 87 -1.47 -16.01 -1.94
C GLY A 87 -1.49 -15.18 -3.23
N MET A 88 -2.67 -14.69 -3.63
CA MET A 88 -2.85 -13.90 -4.84
C MET A 88 -2.83 -12.40 -4.53
N THR A 89 -2.37 -11.62 -5.50
CA THR A 89 -2.44 -10.17 -5.51
C THR A 89 -3.40 -9.74 -6.61
N ARG A 90 -4.27 -8.78 -6.32
CA ARG A 90 -5.06 -8.07 -7.34
C ARG A 90 -4.70 -6.60 -7.43
N LEU A 91 -4.83 -6.06 -8.63
CA LEU A 91 -4.94 -4.63 -8.89
C LEU A 91 -6.34 -4.17 -8.46
N LEU A 92 -6.42 -3.14 -7.61
CA LEU A 92 -7.69 -2.59 -7.13
C LEU A 92 -8.15 -1.42 -7.98
N THR A 93 -7.32 -0.41 -8.16
CA THR A 93 -7.56 0.75 -9.05
C THR A 93 -6.83 0.54 -10.36
N ASP A 94 -7.37 1.02 -11.47
CA ASP A 94 -6.69 1.02 -12.76
C ASP A 94 -7.10 2.30 -13.49
N ASN A 95 -6.35 3.38 -13.31
CA ASN A 95 -6.56 4.61 -14.06
C ASN A 95 -5.25 5.39 -14.09
N VAL A 96 -5.01 6.10 -15.20
CA VAL A 96 -3.78 6.85 -15.48
C VAL A 96 -3.39 7.93 -14.46
N ILE A 97 -4.23 8.19 -13.46
CA ILE A 97 -4.04 9.19 -12.42
C ILE A 97 -3.67 8.49 -11.11
N PRO A 98 -2.64 8.93 -10.38
CA PRO A 98 -2.18 8.25 -9.16
C PRO A 98 -3.26 8.06 -8.08
N ASP A 99 -3.28 6.85 -7.53
CA ASP A 99 -4.00 6.43 -6.34
C ASP A 99 -3.00 5.92 -5.27
N TYR A 100 -3.10 6.43 -4.04
CA TYR A 100 -2.06 6.24 -3.03
C TYR A 100 -2.56 6.32 -1.58
N ALA A 101 -1.67 5.99 -0.65
CA ALA A 101 -1.90 5.99 0.79
C ALA A 101 -3.16 5.20 1.21
N PRO A 102 -3.25 3.90 0.84
CA PRO A 102 -4.40 3.08 1.21
C PRO A 102 -4.48 2.92 2.72
N THR A 103 -5.70 2.83 3.24
CA THR A 103 -6.03 2.44 4.61
C THR A 103 -7.40 1.77 4.63
N TRP A 104 -7.80 1.28 5.80
CA TRP A 104 -9.07 0.59 5.99
C TRP A 104 -9.97 1.36 6.93
N TYR A 105 -11.26 1.35 6.62
CA TYR A 105 -12.26 1.79 7.59
C TYR A 105 -12.36 0.73 8.71
N CYS A 106 -12.28 1.15 9.97
CA CYS A 106 -12.28 0.23 11.11
C CYS A 106 -13.51 -0.69 11.09
N GLU A 107 -13.31 -1.97 11.45
CA GLU A 107 -14.39 -2.98 11.54
C GLU A 107 -15.21 -3.13 10.24
N SER A 108 -14.60 -2.82 9.08
CA SER A 108 -15.23 -2.87 7.76
C SER A 108 -14.28 -3.48 6.74
N THR A 109 -14.84 -3.92 5.61
CA THR A 109 -14.10 -4.30 4.40
C THR A 109 -13.87 -3.11 3.47
N THR A 110 -14.18 -1.89 3.89
CA THR A 110 -14.01 -0.69 3.07
C THR A 110 -12.55 -0.26 3.04
N ILE A 111 -12.00 -0.16 1.83
CA ILE A 111 -10.69 0.42 1.56
C ILE A 111 -10.87 1.90 1.26
N VAL A 112 -9.97 2.72 1.78
CA VAL A 112 -9.93 4.16 1.62
C VAL A 112 -8.55 4.55 1.09
N TRP A 113 -8.47 5.49 0.16
CA TRP A 113 -7.20 5.96 -0.41
C TRP A 113 -7.31 7.42 -0.84
N THR A 114 -6.18 8.03 -1.19
CA THR A 114 -6.14 9.34 -1.84
C THR A 114 -6.01 9.14 -3.36
N SER A 115 -6.77 9.91 -4.14
CA SER A 115 -6.70 9.95 -5.60
C SER A 115 -6.60 11.38 -6.11
N ASP A 116 -5.80 11.59 -7.15
CA ASP A 116 -5.68 12.88 -7.84
C ASP A 116 -6.67 12.98 -9.04
N ILE A 117 -7.58 12.01 -9.21
CA ILE A 117 -8.50 11.89 -10.38
C ILE A 117 -9.37 13.14 -10.61
N THR A 118 -9.56 13.95 -9.57
CA THR A 118 -10.31 15.22 -9.58
C THR A 118 -9.43 16.46 -9.77
N GLU A 119 -8.22 16.32 -10.31
CA GLU A 119 -7.17 17.35 -10.47
C GLU A 119 -6.50 17.81 -9.16
N ASP A 120 -7.22 17.74 -8.04
CA ASP A 120 -6.72 17.89 -6.68
C ASP A 120 -6.86 16.58 -5.87
N PRO A 121 -5.98 16.33 -4.89
CA PRO A 121 -6.05 15.13 -4.05
C PRO A 121 -7.35 15.11 -3.26
N ASN A 122 -8.06 13.99 -3.34
CA ASN A 122 -9.27 13.74 -2.56
C ASN A 122 -9.27 12.30 -2.02
N ILE A 123 -10.04 12.08 -0.96
CA ILE A 123 -10.20 10.77 -0.35
C ILE A 123 -11.32 10.03 -1.08
N PHE A 124 -11.03 8.81 -1.53
CA PHE A 124 -11.97 7.89 -2.16
C PHE A 124 -12.10 6.61 -1.34
N SER A 125 -13.18 5.88 -1.58
CA SER A 125 -13.44 4.61 -0.92
C SER A 125 -14.21 3.64 -1.79
N THR A 126 -14.01 2.35 -1.52
CA THR A 126 -14.81 1.26 -2.07
C THR A 126 -14.80 0.07 -1.12
N ASN A 127 -15.76 -0.83 -1.25
CA ASN A 127 -15.70 -2.11 -0.55
C ASN A 127 -14.63 -2.99 -1.18
N ALA A 128 -13.89 -3.72 -0.36
CA ALA A 128 -12.99 -4.76 -0.86
C ALA A 128 -13.81 -5.77 -1.67
N LEU A 129 -13.43 -5.90 -2.93
CA LEU A 129 -13.96 -6.90 -3.84
C LEU A 129 -13.20 -8.22 -3.67
N PRO A 130 -13.79 -9.35 -4.10
CA PRO A 130 -13.10 -10.63 -4.17
C PRO A 130 -11.74 -10.54 -4.85
N ILE A 131 -10.81 -11.40 -4.46
CA ILE A 131 -9.43 -11.37 -4.97
C ILE A 131 -9.32 -11.56 -6.49
N ASP A 132 -10.33 -12.16 -7.13
CA ASP A 132 -10.41 -12.41 -8.57
C ASP A 132 -11.25 -11.37 -9.33
N ALA A 133 -11.75 -10.34 -8.64
CA ALA A 133 -12.48 -9.24 -9.26
C ALA A 133 -11.55 -8.37 -10.14
N PRO A 134 -12.07 -7.80 -11.26
CA PRO A 134 -11.32 -6.84 -12.04
C PRO A 134 -10.99 -5.58 -11.22
N ALA A 135 -9.98 -4.84 -11.66
CA ALA A 135 -9.71 -3.50 -11.16
C ALA A 135 -10.89 -2.56 -11.50
N ILE A 136 -11.12 -1.59 -10.63
CA ILE A 136 -12.18 -0.60 -10.79
C ILE A 136 -11.65 0.66 -11.48
N LYS A 137 -12.53 1.37 -12.19
CA LYS A 137 -12.28 2.76 -12.61
C LYS A 137 -12.73 3.70 -11.51
N VAL A 138 -11.80 4.43 -10.88
CA VAL A 138 -12.09 5.25 -9.69
C VAL A 138 -13.17 6.29 -9.97
N GLU A 139 -13.12 6.94 -11.12
CA GLU A 139 -14.08 7.96 -11.56
C GLU A 139 -15.50 7.43 -11.82
N GLU A 140 -15.66 6.12 -12.02
CA GLU A 140 -16.95 5.49 -12.32
C GLU A 140 -17.52 4.70 -11.14
N GLU A 141 -16.66 4.08 -10.34
CA GLU A 141 -17.05 3.02 -9.38
C GLU A 141 -16.71 3.35 -7.92
N ALA A 142 -15.79 4.27 -7.65
CA ALA A 142 -15.43 4.65 -6.28
C ALA A 142 -16.32 5.78 -5.73
N SER A 143 -16.40 5.88 -4.41
CA SER A 143 -17.09 6.97 -3.71
C SER A 143 -16.10 7.99 -3.19
N GLN A 144 -16.17 9.22 -3.71
CA GLN A 144 -15.45 10.37 -3.18
C GLN A 144 -16.02 10.79 -1.81
N LEU A 145 -15.17 10.88 -0.79
CA LEU A 145 -15.54 11.22 0.58
C LEU A 145 -15.29 12.70 0.91
N THR A 146 -14.34 13.34 0.23
CA THR A 146 -13.94 14.72 0.48
C THR A 146 -14.03 15.57 -0.77
N PHE A 147 -14.17 16.90 -0.61
CA PHE A 147 -14.37 17.82 -1.72
C PHE A 147 -13.61 19.15 -1.55
N ASP A 148 -12.79 19.32 -0.49
CA ASP A 148 -12.04 20.55 -0.22
C ASP A 148 -10.54 20.38 -0.49
N PRO A 149 -10.01 20.95 -1.59
CA PRO A 149 -8.63 20.70 -2.03
C PRO A 149 -7.55 21.23 -1.08
N ASN A 150 -7.88 22.07 -0.11
CA ASN A 150 -6.88 22.67 0.79
C ASN A 150 -6.69 21.91 2.12
N ALA A 151 -7.52 20.90 2.41
CA ALA A 151 -7.51 20.20 3.70
C ALA A 151 -7.31 18.67 3.56
N ASP A 152 -7.53 18.12 2.37
CA ASP A 152 -7.81 16.69 2.20
C ASP A 152 -6.66 15.97 1.48
N GLN A 153 -5.54 15.75 2.17
CA GLN A 153 -4.37 15.07 1.57
C GLN A 153 -4.29 13.58 1.91
N TYR A 154 -4.76 13.18 3.09
CA TYR A 154 -4.57 11.81 3.60
C TYR A 154 -5.80 11.33 4.39
N PRO A 155 -6.22 10.07 4.24
CA PRO A 155 -7.20 9.48 5.12
C PRO A 155 -6.65 9.34 6.55
N GLN A 156 -7.52 9.50 7.56
CA GLN A 156 -7.15 9.26 8.95
C GLN A 156 -6.62 7.82 9.08
N ASN A 157 -5.44 7.65 9.70
CA ASN A 157 -4.68 6.40 9.83
C ASN A 157 -3.77 5.98 8.66
N ALA A 158 -3.55 6.84 7.65
CA ALA A 158 -2.36 6.69 6.81
C ALA A 158 -1.08 6.84 7.67
N PRO A 159 0.00 6.08 7.42
CA PRO A 159 1.25 6.27 8.16
C PRO A 159 1.71 7.73 8.06
N SER A 160 2.25 8.25 9.17
CA SER A 160 2.78 9.62 9.20
C SER A 160 3.92 9.77 8.21
N GLU A 161 3.77 10.65 7.22
CA GLU A 161 4.75 11.10 6.21
C GLU A 161 6.15 10.46 6.28
N GLU A 162 6.50 9.62 5.29
CA GLU A 162 7.90 9.49 4.87
C GLU A 162 8.11 10.33 3.61
N ASN A 163 9.02 11.31 3.70
CA ASN A 163 9.37 12.29 2.65
C ASN A 163 9.78 11.69 1.28
N ALA A 164 9.90 10.36 1.17
CA ALA A 164 10.36 9.66 -0.02
C ALA A 164 9.31 9.54 -1.13
N SER A 165 8.00 9.67 -0.83
CA SER A 165 6.96 9.63 -1.88
C SER A 165 6.88 10.92 -2.70
N ARG A 166 7.37 12.05 -2.15
CA ARG A 166 7.32 13.37 -2.82
C ARG A 166 8.61 13.75 -3.53
N GLN A 167 9.73 13.17 -3.15
CA GLN A 167 11.02 13.43 -3.77
C GLN A 167 11.49 12.13 -4.40
N ARG A 168 11.53 12.07 -5.74
CA ARG A 168 12.26 11.07 -6.52
C ARG A 168 13.78 11.12 -6.26
N SER A 169 14.20 11.18 -5.01
CA SER A 169 15.57 11.20 -4.57
C SER A 169 15.66 10.40 -3.28
N LEU A 170 16.25 9.21 -3.41
CA LEU A 170 16.86 8.53 -2.28
C LEU A 170 17.78 9.52 -1.55
N PRO A 171 17.85 9.51 -0.20
CA PRO A 171 18.90 10.21 0.51
C PRO A 171 20.24 9.73 -0.04
N SER A 172 21.11 10.67 -0.42
CA SER A 172 22.46 10.35 -0.88
C SER A 172 23.16 9.51 0.18
N ALA A 173 23.60 8.31 -0.19
CA ALA A 173 24.43 7.48 0.66
C ALA A 173 25.74 8.22 0.97
N GLU A 174 25.82 8.85 2.13
CA GLU A 174 27.10 9.32 2.67
C GLU A 174 27.89 8.09 3.15
N LYS A 175 29.18 8.08 2.76
CA LYS A 175 30.17 7.03 3.04
C LYS A 175 30.66 7.05 4.49
#